data_AF-A0A653C8X9-F1
#
_entry.id   AF-A0A653C8X9-F1
#
_cell.length_a   1.000
_cell.length_b   1.000
_cell.length_c   1.000
_cell.angle_alpha   90.00
_cell.angle_beta   90.00
_cell.angle_gamma   90.00
#
_symmetry.space_group_name_H-M   'P 1'
#
loop_
_entity.id
_entity.type
_entity.pdbx_description
1 polymer ?
#
loop_
_entity_poly.entity_id
_entity_poly.type
_entity_poly.pdbx_seq_one_letter_code
_entity_poly.pdbx_strand_id
1 'polypeptide(L)'
;MNNEGKVETNAEVALGARKLMPLGGTEINSGYKGYGLGMLVEIFSGILSGSAYGPNIRKWGEHDKLANLGNGFLAIDHSYFAPGFEERMSDLMDTIRNMEPVDPDLPVLAHGDKELLHMHKVEMEGGLSYVENQHNTNAKLAEKLKVQPMASKSVAIEPRN
;
A
#
# COMPACT_ATOMS: atom_id res chain seq x y z
N MET A 1 -6.24 14.37 -8.43
CA MET A 1 -7.09 15.51 -8.84
C MET A 1 -6.31 16.78 -8.66
N ASN A 2 -6.57 17.78 -9.50
CA ASN A 2 -6.06 19.13 -9.30
C ASN A 2 -6.91 19.90 -8.26
N ASN A 3 -6.59 21.18 -8.03
CA ASN A 3 -7.28 22.00 -7.04
C ASN A 3 -8.77 22.22 -7.36
N GLU A 4 -9.13 22.24 -8.64
CA GLU A 4 -10.50 22.36 -9.14
C GLU A 4 -11.30 21.05 -9.06
N GLY A 5 -10.68 19.96 -8.57
CA GLY A 5 -11.33 18.64 -8.46
C GLY A 5 -11.42 17.88 -9.78
N LYS A 6 -10.67 18.30 -10.81
CA LYS A 6 -10.61 17.60 -12.09
C LYS A 6 -9.56 16.50 -12.07
N VAL A 7 -9.70 15.54 -12.98
CA VAL A 7 -8.70 14.47 -13.22
C VAL A 7 -7.36 15.11 -13.53
N GLU A 8 -6.30 14.57 -12.95
CA GLU A 8 -4.94 15.09 -13.07
C GLU A 8 -3.97 13.91 -13.16
N THR A 9 -3.02 14.00 -14.08
CA THR A 9 -2.00 12.98 -14.37
C THR A 9 -0.57 13.49 -14.15
N ASN A 10 -0.38 14.81 -14.03
CA ASN A 10 0.88 15.40 -13.60
C ASN A 10 1.07 15.20 -12.09
N ALA A 11 2.14 14.49 -11.71
CA ALA A 11 2.43 14.15 -10.33
C ALA A 11 2.68 15.37 -9.43
N GLU A 12 3.35 16.40 -9.93
CA GLU A 12 3.63 17.63 -9.16
C GLU A 12 2.35 18.41 -8.86
N VAL A 13 1.47 18.54 -9.85
CA VAL A 13 0.17 19.21 -9.69
C VAL A 13 -0.72 18.43 -8.72
N ALA A 14 -0.78 17.10 -8.87
CA ALA A 14 -1.55 16.23 -7.97
C ALA A 14 -1.02 16.28 -6.52
N LEU A 15 0.30 16.28 -6.35
CA LEU A 15 0.95 16.39 -5.04
C LEU A 15 0.68 17.75 -4.38
N GLY A 16 0.70 18.83 -5.16
CA GLY A 16 0.34 20.16 -4.69
C GLY A 16 -1.11 20.26 -4.23
N ALA A 17 -2.04 19.64 -4.97
CA ALA A 17 -3.46 19.63 -4.64
C ALA A 17 -3.80 18.70 -3.45
N ARG A 18 -3.00 17.65 -3.21
CA ARG A 18 -3.22 16.63 -2.16
C ARG A 18 -4.59 15.96 -2.21
N LYS A 19 -5.09 15.71 -3.43
CA LYS A 19 -6.40 15.09 -3.67
C LYS A 19 -6.24 13.83 -4.53
N LEU A 20 -6.46 12.68 -3.94
CA LEU A 20 -6.49 11.40 -4.66
C LEU A 20 -7.92 11.05 -5.06
N MET A 21 -8.08 10.32 -6.16
CA MET A 21 -9.37 9.74 -6.54
C MET A 21 -9.58 8.43 -5.77
N PRO A 22 -10.83 8.05 -5.46
CA PRO A 22 -11.13 6.71 -4.99
C PRO A 22 -10.80 5.66 -6.08
N LEU A 23 -10.68 4.39 -5.67
CA LEU A 23 -10.59 3.26 -6.61
C LEU A 23 -11.77 3.30 -7.59
N GLY A 24 -11.48 3.12 -8.88
CA GLY A 24 -12.46 3.31 -9.95
C GLY A 24 -12.51 4.73 -10.51
N GLY A 25 -11.83 5.71 -9.91
CA GLY A 25 -11.67 7.04 -10.51
C GLY A 25 -13.00 7.82 -10.61
N THR A 26 -13.33 8.29 -11.81
CA THR A 26 -14.56 9.06 -12.06
C THR A 26 -15.81 8.17 -11.96
N GLU A 27 -16.99 8.79 -11.93
CA GLU A 27 -18.26 8.06 -11.81
C GLU A 27 -18.50 7.06 -12.95
N ILE A 28 -18.15 7.42 -14.19
CA ILE A 28 -18.25 6.53 -15.36
C ILE A 28 -17.43 5.25 -15.21
N ASN A 29 -16.34 5.31 -14.44
CA ASN A 29 -15.46 4.18 -14.14
C ASN A 29 -15.77 3.55 -12.76
N SER A 30 -16.96 3.83 -12.20
CA SER A 30 -17.45 3.31 -10.92
C SER A 30 -16.69 3.76 -9.68
N GLY A 31 -16.11 4.96 -9.67
CA GLY A 31 -15.40 5.54 -8.52
C GLY A 31 -16.21 5.56 -7.21
N TYR A 32 -17.53 5.66 -7.30
CA TYR A 32 -18.42 5.62 -6.12
C TYR A 32 -18.33 4.30 -5.35
N LYS A 33 -17.90 3.19 -5.99
CA LYS A 33 -17.65 1.91 -5.30
C LYS A 33 -16.40 1.98 -4.44
N GLY A 34 -15.31 2.54 -4.97
CA GLY A 34 -14.09 2.78 -4.20
C GLY A 34 -14.29 3.78 -3.07
N TYR A 35 -15.13 4.80 -3.29
CA TYR A 35 -15.56 5.71 -2.23
C TYR A 35 -16.31 4.96 -1.12
N GLY A 36 -17.27 4.09 -1.47
CA GLY A 36 -17.97 3.24 -0.50
C GLY A 36 -17.05 2.33 0.30
N LEU A 37 -16.04 1.73 -0.34
CA LEU A 37 -15.00 0.95 0.35
C LEU A 37 -14.17 1.82 1.31
N GLY A 38 -13.80 3.03 0.91
CA GLY A 38 -13.11 3.99 1.79
C GLY A 38 -13.96 4.39 3.00
N MET A 39 -15.26 4.62 2.80
CA MET A 39 -16.20 4.92 3.89
C MET A 39 -16.35 3.75 4.86
N LEU A 40 -16.36 2.51 4.37
CA LEU A 40 -16.39 1.32 5.22
C LEU A 40 -15.17 1.29 6.17
N VAL A 41 -13.98 1.54 5.62
CA VAL A 41 -12.74 1.63 6.43
C VAL A 41 -12.87 2.74 7.47
N GLU A 42 -13.32 3.94 7.09
CA GLU A 42 -13.47 5.09 7.99
C GLU A 42 -14.45 4.82 9.14
N ILE A 43 -15.53 4.08 8.88
CA ILE A 43 -16.51 3.69 9.90
C ILE A 43 -15.87 2.75 10.92
N PHE A 44 -15.14 1.72 10.47
CA PHE A 44 -14.48 0.79 11.39
C PHE A 44 -13.31 1.41 12.14
N SER A 45 -12.48 2.20 11.44
CA SER A 45 -11.23 2.73 11.97
C SER A 45 -11.42 4.00 12.76
N GLY A 46 -12.30 4.91 12.34
CA GLY A 46 -12.53 6.21 12.99
C GLY A 46 -13.76 6.21 13.89
N ILE A 47 -14.93 5.89 13.32
CA ILE A 47 -16.20 6.06 14.01
C ILE A 47 -16.38 5.04 15.14
N LEU A 48 -16.25 3.73 14.86
CA LEU A 48 -16.48 2.67 15.83
C LEU A 48 -15.41 2.61 16.93
N SER A 49 -14.19 3.02 16.63
CA SER A 49 -13.10 3.08 17.61
C SER A 49 -13.15 4.31 18.52
N GLY A 50 -13.92 5.34 18.16
CA GLY A 50 -13.91 6.65 18.83
C GLY A 50 -12.69 7.52 18.49
N SER A 51 -11.94 7.18 17.44
CA SER A 51 -10.78 7.93 16.98
C SER A 51 -11.15 9.15 16.12
N ALA A 52 -10.15 9.94 15.73
CA ALA A 52 -10.35 11.03 14.78
C ALA A 52 -10.67 10.46 13.39
N TYR A 53 -11.52 11.16 12.64
CA TYR A 53 -11.97 10.73 11.32
C TYR A 53 -11.95 11.88 10.30
N GLY A 54 -11.75 11.53 9.03
CA GLY A 54 -11.75 12.42 7.88
C GLY A 54 -10.89 13.68 8.10
N PRO A 55 -11.45 14.89 7.93
CA PRO A 55 -10.71 16.15 8.03
C PRO A 55 -10.21 16.48 9.44
N ASN A 56 -10.63 15.74 10.48
CA ASN A 56 -10.22 15.99 11.86
C ASN A 56 -8.83 15.40 12.16
N ILE A 57 -8.38 14.44 11.36
CA ILE A 57 -7.04 13.86 11.44
C ILE A 57 -6.01 14.94 11.07
N ARG A 58 -4.92 15.04 11.83
CA ARG A 58 -3.83 15.99 11.54
C ARG A 58 -3.25 15.74 10.15
N LYS A 59 -2.71 16.79 9.50
CA LYS A 59 -2.06 16.59 8.21
C LYS A 59 -0.73 15.85 8.40
N TRP A 60 -0.33 15.10 7.39
CA TRP A 60 0.98 14.46 7.36
C TRP A 60 2.10 15.49 7.50
N GLY A 61 3.04 15.26 8.43
CA GLY A 61 4.16 16.17 8.74
C GLY A 61 3.87 17.20 9.83
N GLU A 62 2.62 17.34 10.29
CA GLU A 62 2.31 18.15 11.48
C GLU A 62 2.57 17.32 12.76
N HIS A 63 3.20 17.93 13.76
CA HIS A 63 3.62 17.26 15.01
C HIS A 63 3.09 17.95 16.28
N ASP A 64 2.25 18.96 16.12
CA ASP A 64 1.63 19.77 17.18
C ASP A 64 0.50 19.05 17.93
N LYS A 65 -0.19 18.12 17.25
CA LYS A 65 -1.24 17.28 17.84
C LYS A 65 -1.04 15.80 17.55
N LEU A 66 -1.63 14.96 18.41
CA LEU A 66 -1.73 13.51 18.18
C LEU A 66 -2.53 13.24 16.91
N ALA A 67 -2.11 12.23 16.14
CA ALA A 67 -2.84 11.82 14.94
C ALA A 67 -4.23 11.26 15.30
N ASN A 68 -4.32 10.53 16.42
CA ASN A 68 -5.51 9.81 16.87
C ASN A 68 -6.13 8.93 15.76
N LEU A 69 -5.29 8.11 15.10
CA LEU A 69 -5.73 7.15 14.11
C LEU A 69 -6.26 5.91 14.82
N GLY A 70 -7.45 5.45 14.46
CA GLY A 70 -7.95 4.15 14.91
C GLY A 70 -7.73 3.09 13.85
N ASN A 71 -7.82 1.82 14.27
CA ASN A 71 -7.58 0.66 13.44
C ASN A 71 -8.66 -0.39 13.75
N GLY A 72 -9.02 -1.20 12.75
CA GLY A 72 -9.91 -2.34 12.92
C GLY A 72 -9.19 -3.63 12.56
N PHE A 73 -9.37 -4.67 13.37
CA PHE A 73 -8.84 -6.01 13.13
C PHE A 73 -9.97 -7.03 13.22
N LEU A 74 -10.02 -7.96 12.27
CA LEU A 74 -11.00 -9.03 12.23
C LEU A 74 -10.27 -10.35 11.98
N ALA A 75 -10.52 -11.32 12.85
CA ALA A 75 -10.07 -12.70 12.68
C ALA A 75 -11.30 -13.60 12.62
N ILE A 76 -11.36 -14.46 11.61
CA ILE A 76 -12.43 -15.43 11.42
C ILE A 76 -11.79 -16.81 11.47
N ASP A 77 -12.18 -17.62 12.44
CA ASP A 77 -11.75 -19.01 12.53
C ASP A 77 -12.57 -19.84 11.53
N HIS A 78 -11.92 -20.27 10.45
CA HIS A 78 -12.57 -21.01 9.37
C HIS A 78 -12.99 -22.44 9.80
N SER A 79 -12.47 -22.98 10.91
CA SER A 79 -12.82 -24.33 11.38
C SER A 79 -14.30 -24.47 11.80
N TYR A 80 -14.97 -23.35 12.08
CA TYR A 80 -16.40 -23.31 12.40
C TYR A 80 -17.32 -23.29 11.16
N PHE A 81 -16.77 -23.28 9.95
CA PHE A 81 -17.53 -23.19 8.70
C PHE A 81 -17.39 -24.48 7.88
N ALA A 82 -17.53 -24.39 6.55
CA ALA A 82 -17.46 -25.55 5.67
C ALA A 82 -16.07 -26.24 5.76
N PRO A 83 -16.02 -27.59 5.74
CA PRO A 83 -14.75 -28.33 5.74
C PRO A 83 -13.97 -28.11 4.43
N GLY A 84 -12.68 -28.44 4.46
CA GLY A 84 -11.79 -28.33 3.30
C GLY A 84 -11.48 -26.90 2.89
N PHE A 85 -11.45 -25.96 3.84
CA PHE A 85 -11.20 -24.54 3.55
C PHE A 85 -9.88 -24.31 2.82
N GLU A 86 -8.79 -24.91 3.31
CA GLU A 86 -7.45 -24.74 2.73
C GLU A 86 -7.41 -25.26 1.28
N GLU A 87 -7.92 -26.47 1.04
CA GLU A 87 -7.95 -27.08 -0.30
C GLU A 87 -8.76 -26.22 -1.28
N ARG A 88 -9.93 -25.73 -0.86
CA ARG A 88 -10.79 -24.88 -1.69
C ARG A 88 -10.19 -23.50 -1.94
N MET A 89 -9.48 -22.95 -0.96
CA MET A 89 -8.79 -21.67 -1.12
C MET A 89 -7.61 -21.82 -2.09
N SER A 90 -6.82 -22.88 -1.95
CA SER A 90 -5.73 -23.23 -2.88
C SER A 90 -6.26 -23.42 -4.29
N ASP A 91 -7.32 -24.20 -4.48
CA ASP A 91 -7.97 -24.42 -5.77
C ASP A 91 -8.42 -23.10 -6.42
N LEU A 92 -9.04 -22.19 -5.66
CA LEU A 92 -9.42 -20.87 -6.15
C LEU A 92 -8.19 -20.04 -6.59
N MET A 93 -7.14 -20.00 -5.76
CA MET A 93 -5.94 -19.23 -6.09
C MET A 93 -5.23 -19.80 -7.33
N ASP A 94 -5.15 -21.13 -7.45
CA ASP A 94 -4.57 -21.79 -8.60
C ASP A 94 -5.42 -21.60 -9.86
N THR A 95 -6.75 -21.63 -9.73
CA THR A 95 -7.66 -21.33 -10.83
C THR A 95 -7.41 -19.92 -11.37
N ILE A 96 -7.25 -18.92 -10.50
CA ILE A 96 -6.99 -17.53 -10.91
C ILE A 96 -5.63 -17.42 -11.61
N ARG A 97 -4.57 -18.02 -11.05
CA ARG A 97 -3.22 -17.97 -11.64
C ARG A 97 -3.12 -18.66 -13.00
N ASN A 98 -3.93 -19.71 -13.22
CA ASN A 98 -3.93 -20.48 -14.46
C ASN A 98 -4.90 -19.93 -15.53
N MET A 99 -5.53 -18.79 -15.30
CA MET A 99 -6.32 -18.13 -16.35
C MET A 99 -5.43 -17.70 -17.52
N GLU A 100 -5.97 -17.73 -18.73
CA GLU A 100 -5.29 -17.23 -19.92
C GLU A 100 -4.93 -15.74 -19.73
N PRO A 101 -3.64 -15.38 -19.75
CA PRO A 101 -3.23 -13.98 -19.60
C PRO A 101 -3.52 -13.22 -20.90
N VAL A 102 -3.86 -11.93 -20.77
CA VAL A 102 -4.05 -11.04 -21.93
C VAL A 102 -2.74 -10.83 -22.68
N ASP A 103 -1.64 -10.76 -21.95
CA ASP A 103 -0.28 -10.66 -22.48
C ASP A 103 0.51 -11.91 -22.04
N PRO A 104 0.99 -12.75 -22.97
CA PRO A 104 1.76 -13.96 -22.63
C PRO A 104 3.00 -13.71 -21.76
N ASP A 105 3.57 -12.50 -21.81
CA ASP A 105 4.75 -12.13 -21.01
C ASP A 105 4.38 -11.66 -19.59
N LEU A 106 3.08 -11.46 -19.30
CA LEU A 106 2.57 -10.99 -18.01
C LEU A 106 1.54 -11.98 -17.44
N PRO A 107 1.98 -12.97 -16.63
CA PRO A 107 1.07 -13.96 -16.06
C PRO A 107 0.05 -13.34 -15.10
N VAL A 108 -1.11 -13.98 -14.95
CA VAL A 108 -2.11 -13.60 -13.94
C VAL A 108 -1.56 -13.90 -12.55
N LEU A 109 -1.63 -12.90 -11.65
CA LEU A 109 -1.13 -13.01 -10.29
C LEU A 109 -2.28 -12.96 -9.29
N ALA A 110 -2.16 -13.76 -8.22
CA ALA A 110 -3.00 -13.64 -7.06
C ALA A 110 -2.46 -12.57 -6.10
N HIS A 111 -3.33 -12.13 -5.17
CA HIS A 111 -2.95 -11.18 -4.13
C HIS A 111 -1.87 -11.81 -3.25
N GLY A 112 -0.74 -11.09 -3.04
CA GLY A 112 0.41 -11.57 -2.29
C GLY A 112 1.55 -12.12 -3.15
N ASP A 113 1.31 -12.49 -4.41
CA ASP A 113 2.36 -13.08 -5.27
C ASP A 113 3.50 -12.08 -5.54
N LYS A 114 3.18 -10.80 -5.77
CA LYS A 114 4.20 -9.75 -5.99
C LYS A 114 5.06 -9.54 -4.74
N GLU A 115 4.44 -9.55 -3.56
CA GLU A 115 5.13 -9.41 -2.29
C GLU A 115 6.05 -10.61 -2.02
N LEU A 116 5.59 -11.84 -2.30
CA LEU A 116 6.42 -13.05 -2.20
C LEU A 116 7.62 -13.00 -3.14
N LEU A 117 7.43 -12.60 -4.41
CA LEU A 117 8.52 -12.42 -5.36
C LEU A 117 9.52 -11.37 -4.88
N HIS A 118 9.03 -10.27 -4.29
CA HIS A 118 9.88 -9.24 -3.73
C HIS A 118 10.69 -9.74 -2.52
N MET A 119 10.08 -10.52 -1.63
CA MET A 119 10.78 -11.13 -0.49
C MET A 119 11.91 -12.06 -0.98
N HIS A 120 11.64 -12.93 -1.95
CA HIS A 120 12.68 -13.79 -2.55
C HIS A 120 13.79 -12.97 -3.19
N LYS A 121 13.46 -11.89 -3.90
CA LYS A 121 14.45 -10.97 -4.47
C LYS A 121 15.35 -10.38 -3.37
N VAL A 122 14.77 -9.91 -2.27
CA VAL A 122 15.51 -9.32 -1.14
C VAL A 122 16.42 -10.35 -0.47
N GLU A 123 15.94 -11.59 -0.30
CA GLU A 123 16.75 -12.70 0.22
C GLU A 123 17.95 -13.00 -0.69
N MET A 124 17.72 -13.07 -2.01
CA MET A 124 18.77 -13.30 -3.01
C MET A 124 19.79 -12.15 -3.08
N GLU A 125 19.33 -10.91 -2.96
CA GLU A 125 20.18 -9.71 -2.92
C GLU A 125 20.91 -9.54 -1.57
N GLY A 126 20.46 -10.25 -0.53
CA GLY A 126 21.01 -10.17 0.83
C GLY A 126 20.72 -8.85 1.53
N GLY A 127 19.72 -8.08 1.08
CA GLY A 127 19.37 -6.79 1.65
C GLY A 127 18.33 -5.99 0.85
N LEU A 128 17.86 -4.88 1.44
CA LEU A 128 16.91 -3.96 0.82
C LEU A 128 17.63 -2.86 0.04
N SER A 129 17.21 -2.64 -1.20
CA SER A 129 17.69 -1.55 -2.05
C SER A 129 16.90 -0.26 -1.78
N TYR A 130 17.61 0.82 -1.46
CA TYR A 130 17.03 2.15 -1.26
C TYR A 130 17.62 3.18 -2.23
N VAL A 131 16.87 4.24 -2.52
CA VAL A 131 17.43 5.41 -3.22
C VAL A 131 18.46 6.12 -2.35
N GLU A 132 19.48 6.70 -2.98
CA GLU A 132 20.62 7.34 -2.30
C GLU A 132 20.20 8.38 -1.25
N ASN A 133 19.16 9.18 -1.55
CA ASN A 133 18.66 10.18 -0.61
C ASN A 133 18.18 9.59 0.73
N GLN A 134 17.58 8.39 0.72
CA GLN A 134 17.18 7.71 1.95
C GLN A 134 18.40 7.25 2.74
N HIS A 135 19.44 6.75 2.07
CA HIS A 135 20.69 6.38 2.73
C HIS A 135 21.36 7.59 3.41
N ASN A 136 21.44 8.72 2.69
CA ASN A 136 22.00 9.97 3.21
C ASN A 136 21.20 10.50 4.41
N THR A 137 19.87 10.39 4.37
CA THR A 137 19.00 10.79 5.49
C THR A 137 19.26 9.92 6.72
N ASN A 138 19.37 8.60 6.55
CA ASN A 138 19.62 7.67 7.65
C ASN A 138 21.03 7.84 8.24
N ALA A 139 22.05 8.13 7.41
CA ALA A 139 23.40 8.43 7.89
C ALA A 139 23.43 9.68 8.79
N LYS A 140 22.75 10.76 8.36
CA LYS A 140 22.60 11.98 9.18
C LYS A 140 21.84 11.71 10.49
N LEU A 141 20.82 10.85 10.44
CA LEU A 141 20.07 10.47 11.63
C LEU A 141 20.94 9.67 12.60
N ALA A 142 21.75 8.73 12.10
CA ALA A 142 22.66 7.93 12.91
C ALA A 142 23.70 8.80 13.63
N GLU A 143 24.28 9.78 12.93
CA GLU A 143 25.19 10.78 13.51
C GLU A 143 24.51 11.57 14.63
N LYS A 144 23.31 12.11 14.36
CA LYS A 144 22.53 12.89 15.34
C LYS A 144 22.21 12.08 16.61
N LEU A 145 21.86 10.81 16.44
CA LEU A 145 21.51 9.91 17.54
C LEU A 145 22.73 9.22 18.17
N LYS A 146 23.94 9.42 17.62
CA LYS A 146 25.20 8.78 18.06
C LYS A 146 25.13 7.25 18.04
N VAL A 147 24.54 6.68 16.99
CA VAL A 147 24.47 5.24 16.76
C VAL A 147 25.25 4.86 15.50
N GLN A 148 25.60 3.58 15.37
CA GLN A 148 26.27 3.09 14.17
C GLN A 148 25.36 3.26 12.93
N PRO A 149 25.86 3.83 11.82
CA PRO A 149 25.09 3.93 10.59
C PRO A 149 24.82 2.54 10.00
N MET A 150 23.73 2.43 9.24
CA MET A 150 23.41 1.18 8.53
C MET A 150 24.54 0.80 7.56
N ALA A 151 24.95 -0.46 7.60
CA ALA A 151 25.82 -1.01 6.57
C ALA A 151 25.10 -1.00 5.22
N SER A 152 25.73 -0.43 4.20
CA SER A 152 25.18 -0.35 2.84
C SER A 152 26.26 -0.63 1.81
N LYS A 153 25.85 -1.02 0.61
CA LYS A 153 26.70 -1.14 -0.57
C LYS A 153 25.98 -0.45 -1.71
N SER A 154 26.70 0.32 -2.52
CA SER A 154 26.15 0.88 -3.74
C SER A 154 25.92 -0.24 -4.75
N VAL A 155 24.72 -0.29 -5.33
CA VAL A 155 24.36 -1.23 -6.39
C VAL A 155 23.94 -0.42 -7.62
N ALA A 156 24.32 -0.89 -8.81
CA ALA A 156 23.82 -0.32 -10.05
C ALA A 156 22.32 -0.61 -10.15
N ILE A 157 21.52 0.42 -10.43
CA ILE A 157 20.07 0.24 -10.61
C ILE A 157 19.84 -0.12 -12.07
N GLU A 158 19.34 -1.33 -12.33
CA GLU A 158 18.82 -1.66 -13.66
C GLU A 158 17.63 -0.72 -13.97
N PRO A 159 17.54 -0.18 -15.20
CA PRO A 159 16.44 0.70 -15.57
C PRO A 159 15.11 0.00 -15.26
N ARG A 160 14.21 0.70 -14.56
CA ARG A 160 12.85 0.20 -14.34
C ARG A 160 12.13 0.21 -15.70
N ASN A 161 11.74 -0.98 -16.19
CA ASN A 161 10.82 -1.12 -17.30
C ASN A 161 9.49 -0.41 -17.02
#